data_AF-A0A920NI53-F1
#
_entry.id   AF-A0A920NI53-F1
#
_cell.length_a   1.000
_cell.length_b   1.000
_cell.length_c   1.000
_cell.angle_alpha   90.00
_cell.angle_beta   90.00
_cell.angle_gamma   90.00
#
_symmetry.space_group_name_H-M   'P 1'
#
loop_
_entity.id
_entity.type
_entity.pdbx_description
1 polymer ?
#
loop_
_entity_poly.entity_id
_entity_poly.type
_entity_poly.pdbx_seq_one_letter_code
_entity_poly.pdbx_strand_id
1 'polypeptide(L)'
;MSGQFFSIWPVDQNQNKVNQRIPLLGQHQIENVTVVMSIVEQLCQQGWDIPQSALNTGLTRVEWPARCEIFQSTPPILIDSSHNQASASQLNKVLEDLFPHQRRVLIFGAMMIRILKVCLMNSFQIVVTQF
;
A
#
# COMPACT_ATOMS: atom_id res chain seq x y z
N MET A 1 -3.95 -10.99 -9.39
CA MET A 1 -3.63 -9.65 -8.87
C MET A 1 -3.46 -9.75 -7.37
N SER A 2 -2.28 -9.38 -6.88
CA SER A 2 -2.00 -9.28 -5.45
C SER A 2 -2.95 -8.25 -4.78
N GLY A 3 -3.17 -8.41 -3.49
CA GLY A 3 -4.06 -7.55 -2.71
C GLY A 3 -4.21 -8.12 -1.31
N GLN A 4 -5.01 -7.44 -0.49
CA GLN A 4 -5.23 -7.84 0.89
C GLN A 4 -6.71 -7.74 1.27
N PHE A 5 -7.11 -8.66 2.14
CA PHE A 5 -8.39 -8.63 2.83
C PHE A 5 -8.17 -8.14 4.24
N PHE A 6 -9.09 -7.31 4.70
CA PHE A 6 -9.07 -6.79 6.06
C PHE A 6 -10.52 -6.52 6.48
N SER A 7 -10.67 -6.15 7.73
CA SER A 7 -11.97 -5.67 8.18
C SER A 7 -11.81 -4.45 9.05
N ILE A 8 -12.80 -3.57 8.95
CA ILE A 8 -12.87 -2.31 9.68
C ILE A 8 -14.06 -2.37 10.63
N TRP A 9 -13.91 -1.74 11.77
CA TRP A 9 -15.00 -1.47 12.72
C TRP A 9 -15.50 -0.05 12.49
N PRO A 10 -16.73 0.13 11.96
CA PRO A 10 -17.32 1.45 11.81
C PRO A 10 -17.55 2.10 13.19
N VAL A 11 -17.41 3.42 13.27
CA VAL A 11 -17.59 4.16 14.52
C VAL A 11 -19.07 4.23 14.93
N ASP A 12 -20.00 4.30 13.96
CA ASP A 12 -21.41 4.64 14.23
C ASP A 12 -22.46 3.58 13.84
N GLN A 13 -22.07 2.33 13.57
CA GLN A 13 -23.04 1.28 13.23
C GLN A 13 -22.83 0.01 14.04
N ASN A 14 -23.71 -0.20 15.03
CA ASN A 14 -24.13 -1.50 15.56
C ASN A 14 -23.10 -2.65 15.44
N GLN A 15 -21.90 -2.44 16.00
CA GLN A 15 -20.75 -3.34 16.23
C GLN A 15 -20.34 -4.37 15.15
N ASN A 16 -20.90 -4.34 13.94
CA ASN A 16 -20.64 -5.35 12.94
C ASN A 16 -19.42 -4.98 12.09
N LYS A 17 -18.44 -5.89 12.12
CA LYS A 17 -17.22 -5.81 11.34
C LYS A 17 -17.55 -5.81 9.85
N VAL A 18 -17.02 -4.85 9.09
CA VAL A 18 -17.17 -4.80 7.63
C VAL A 18 -15.93 -5.39 6.97
N ASN A 19 -16.10 -6.45 6.19
CA ASN A 19 -15.02 -7.06 5.43
C ASN A 19 -14.81 -6.34 4.10
N GLN A 20 -13.56 -6.02 3.78
CA GLN A 20 -13.18 -5.31 2.57
C GLN A 20 -11.96 -5.97 1.92
N ARG A 21 -11.81 -5.71 0.62
CA ARG A 21 -10.66 -6.14 -0.18
C ARG A 21 -10.16 -4.96 -1.00
N ILE A 22 -8.84 -4.77 -1.00
CA ILE A 22 -8.18 -3.86 -1.93
C ILE A 22 -7.07 -4.59 -2.72
N PRO A 23 -6.87 -4.26 -4.00
CA PRO A 23 -5.77 -4.75 -4.83
C PRO A 23 -4.43 -4.02 -4.57
N LEU A 24 -4.21 -3.54 -3.34
CA LEU A 24 -2.99 -2.85 -2.92
C LEU A 24 -2.39 -3.57 -1.71
N LEU A 25 -1.07 -3.67 -1.64
CA LEU A 25 -0.36 -4.35 -0.55
C LEU A 25 0.12 -3.36 0.52
N GLY A 26 0.18 -3.85 1.76
CA GLY A 26 0.77 -3.17 2.91
C GLY A 26 -0.23 -2.55 3.87
N GLN A 27 0.09 -2.62 5.16
CA GLN A 27 -0.76 -2.15 6.26
C GLN A 27 -1.18 -0.68 6.11
N HIS A 28 -0.28 0.17 5.66
CA HIS A 28 -0.57 1.59 5.42
C HIS A 28 -1.67 1.82 4.36
N GLN A 29 -1.91 0.86 3.47
CA GLN A 29 -3.04 0.96 2.54
C GLN A 29 -4.37 0.67 3.21
N ILE A 30 -4.39 -0.18 4.25
CA ILE A 30 -5.58 -0.38 5.08
C ILE A 30 -5.89 0.91 5.86
N GLU A 31 -4.87 1.59 6.38
CA GLU A 31 -5.01 2.91 7.01
C GLU A 31 -5.59 3.94 6.02
N ASN A 32 -5.05 4.00 4.80
CA ASN A 32 -5.58 4.86 3.74
C ASN A 32 -7.06 4.58 3.44
N VAL A 33 -7.46 3.30 3.35
CA VAL A 33 -8.86 2.94 3.13
C VAL A 33 -9.74 3.37 4.30
N THR A 34 -9.25 3.25 5.53
CA THR A 34 -10.00 3.68 6.72
C THR A 34 -10.30 5.18 6.64
N VAL A 35 -9.31 5.99 6.22
CA VAL A 35 -9.50 7.43 5.97
C VAL A 35 -10.52 7.67 4.85
N VAL A 36 -10.43 6.96 3.73
CA VAL A 36 -11.39 7.08 2.62
C VAL A 36 -12.82 6.76 3.08
N MET A 37 -13.01 5.71 3.87
CA MET A 37 -14.32 5.33 4.39
C MET A 37 -14.90 6.41 5.31
N SER A 38 -14.08 6.98 6.21
CA SER A 38 -14.51 8.09 7.06
C SER A 38 -14.86 9.34 6.25
N ILE A 39 -14.10 9.66 5.20
CA ILE A 39 -14.41 10.78 4.30
C ILE A 39 -15.75 10.55 3.60
N VAL A 40 -15.99 9.36 3.04
CA VAL A 40 -17.25 9.04 2.36
C VAL A 40 -18.42 9.12 3.32
N GLU A 41 -18.28 8.62 4.54
CA GLU A 41 -19.29 8.74 5.60
C GLU A 41 -19.64 10.22 5.88
N GLN A 42 -18.62 11.07 6.04
CA GLN A 42 -18.83 12.50 6.25
C GLN A 42 -19.50 13.19 5.06
N LEU A 43 -19.16 12.82 3.83
CA LEU A 43 -19.83 13.35 2.63
C LEU A 43 -21.30 12.94 2.59
N CYS A 44 -21.63 11.68 2.90
CA CYS A 44 -23.01 11.22 2.98
C CYS A 44 -23.81 11.99 4.05
N GLN A 45 -23.20 12.27 5.20
CA GLN A 45 -23.82 13.11 6.25
C GLN A 45 -24.09 14.54 5.78
N GLN A 46 -23.28 15.06 4.84
CA GLN A 46 -23.49 16.36 4.19
C GLN A 46 -24.51 16.32 3.04
N GLY A 47 -25.17 15.18 2.81
CA GLY A 47 -26.22 15.04 1.80
C GLY A 47 -25.75 14.54 0.43
N TRP A 48 -24.51 14.07 0.31
CA TRP A 48 -24.04 13.44 -0.93
C TRP A 48 -24.60 12.02 -1.06
N ASP A 49 -25.15 11.69 -2.22
CA ASP A 49 -25.63 10.34 -2.52
C ASP A 49 -24.48 9.46 -3.03
N ILE A 50 -23.77 8.81 -2.11
CA ILE A 50 -22.70 7.86 -2.41
C ILE A 50 -23.14 6.46 -1.94
N PRO A 51 -23.66 5.60 -2.83
CA PRO A 51 -24.15 4.29 -2.41
C PRO A 51 -22.98 3.40 -1.98
N GLN A 52 -23.24 2.51 -1.02
CA GLN A 52 -22.23 1.55 -0.51
C GLN A 52 -21.63 0.69 -1.64
N SER A 53 -22.41 0.40 -2.69
CA SER A 53 -21.93 -0.31 -3.88
C SER A 53 -20.85 0.46 -4.64
N ALA A 54 -20.94 1.79 -4.71
CA ALA A 54 -19.92 2.63 -5.34
C ALA A 54 -18.63 2.60 -4.52
N LEU A 55 -18.70 2.71 -3.19
CA LEU A 55 -17.55 2.59 -2.30
C LEU A 55 -16.87 1.21 -2.46
N ASN A 56 -17.63 0.13 -2.38
CA ASN A 56 -17.10 -1.24 -2.55
C ASN A 56 -16.47 -1.42 -3.94
N THR A 57 -17.08 -0.86 -4.99
CA THR A 57 -16.53 -0.91 -6.35
C THR A 57 -15.23 -0.14 -6.45
N GLY A 58 -15.16 1.07 -5.87
CA GLY A 58 -13.94 1.89 -5.85
C GLY A 58 -12.79 1.20 -5.12
N LEU A 59 -13.06 0.63 -3.94
CA LEU A 59 -12.04 -0.10 -3.16
C LEU A 59 -11.53 -1.36 -3.87
N THR A 60 -12.42 -2.11 -4.52
CA THR A 60 -12.03 -3.36 -5.18
C THR A 60 -11.37 -3.18 -6.55
N ARG A 61 -11.56 -2.01 -7.19
CA ARG A 61 -11.05 -1.71 -8.54
C ARG A 61 -9.98 -0.62 -8.57
N VAL A 62 -9.51 -0.14 -7.42
CA VAL A 62 -8.42 0.86 -7.40
C VAL A 62 -7.18 0.29 -8.09
N GLU A 63 -6.61 1.07 -9.00
CA GLU A 63 -5.33 0.75 -9.65
C GLU A 63 -4.34 1.84 -9.28
N TRP A 64 -3.20 1.43 -8.73
CA TRP A 64 -2.13 2.36 -8.35
C TRP A 64 -0.78 1.81 -8.80
N PRO A 65 -0.35 2.14 -10.04
CA PRO A 65 0.92 1.67 -10.57
C PRO A 65 2.09 2.03 -9.68
N ALA A 66 3.09 1.15 -9.61
CA ALA A 66 4.29 1.33 -8.81
C ALA A 66 4.03 1.57 -7.31
N ARG A 67 3.00 0.93 -6.74
CA ARG A 67 2.70 0.96 -5.30
C ARG A 67 2.70 -0.45 -4.73
N CYS A 68 3.89 -0.92 -4.34
CA CYS A 68 4.15 -2.32 -3.96
C CYS A 68 3.58 -3.30 -4.99
N GLU A 69 3.77 -3.00 -6.27
CA GLU A 69 3.24 -3.78 -7.39
C GLU A 69 4.15 -4.98 -7.67
N ILE A 70 3.58 -6.18 -7.76
CA ILE A 70 4.36 -7.43 -7.92
C ILE A 70 4.13 -8.02 -9.31
N PHE A 71 5.24 -8.24 -10.01
CA PHE A 71 5.29 -8.98 -11.26
C PHE A 71 5.67 -10.43 -10.99
N GLN A 72 4.79 -11.36 -11.38
CA GLN A 72 5.00 -12.80 -11.25
C GLN A 72 6.08 -13.28 -12.23
N SER A 73 7.33 -13.20 -11.79
CA SER A 73 8.54 -13.65 -12.47
C SER A 73 9.36 -14.51 -11.51
N THR A 74 10.47 -15.10 -11.99
CA THR A 74 11.38 -15.88 -11.14
C THR A 74 12.80 -15.33 -11.33
N PRO A 75 13.34 -14.55 -10.37
CA PRO A 75 12.73 -14.14 -9.09
C PRO A 75 11.58 -13.12 -9.27
N PRO A 76 10.65 -13.00 -8.30
CA PRO A 76 9.59 -12.00 -8.37
C PRO A 76 10.18 -10.58 -8.35
N ILE A 77 9.56 -9.67 -9.10
CA ILE A 77 9.95 -8.26 -9.15
C ILE A 77 8.86 -7.45 -8.44
N LEU A 78 9.26 -6.66 -7.45
CA LEU A 78 8.40 -5.69 -6.78
C LEU A 78 8.81 -4.28 -7.19
N ILE A 79 7.85 -3.48 -7.66
CA ILE A 79 8.04 -2.08 -8.06
C ILE A 79 7.33 -1.18 -7.05
N ASP A 80 8.04 -0.17 -6.55
CA ASP A 80 7.48 0.80 -5.61
C ASP A 80 8.06 2.21 -5.81
N SER A 81 7.21 3.23 -5.63
CA SER A 81 7.52 4.65 -5.80
C SER A 81 7.95 5.35 -4.51
N SER A 82 8.39 4.61 -3.49
CA SER A 82 8.86 5.16 -2.21
C SER A 82 10.04 6.10 -2.42
N HIS A 83 9.85 7.36 -2.05
CA HIS A 83 10.83 8.43 -2.26
C HIS A 83 11.10 9.25 -0.99
N ASN A 84 10.53 8.87 0.15
CA ASN A 84 10.80 9.52 1.44
C ASN A 84 10.95 8.50 2.56
N GLN A 85 11.47 8.93 3.70
CA GLN A 85 11.75 8.06 4.84
C GLN A 85 10.53 7.28 5.33
N ALA A 86 9.36 7.92 5.39
CA ALA A 86 8.13 7.29 5.86
C ALA A 86 7.70 6.18 4.88
N SER A 87 7.66 6.49 3.58
CA SER A 87 7.32 5.52 2.52
C SER A 87 8.29 4.34 2.47
N ALA A 88 9.60 4.58 2.59
CA ALA A 88 10.59 3.51 2.59
C ALA A 88 10.50 2.62 3.83
N SER A 89 10.18 3.20 4.99
CA SER A 89 9.92 2.42 6.21
C SER A 89 8.69 1.51 6.03
N GLN A 90 7.64 2.01 5.37
CA GLN A 90 6.47 1.20 5.04
C GLN A 90 6.79 0.11 4.01
N LEU A 91 7.59 0.42 2.99
CA LEU A 91 8.06 -0.56 2.01
C LEU A 91 8.87 -1.69 2.68
N ASN A 92 9.75 -1.36 3.62
CA ASN A 92 10.50 -2.38 4.38
C ASN A 92 9.57 -3.35 5.10
N LYS A 93 8.53 -2.84 5.78
CA LYS A 93 7.52 -3.68 6.45
C LYS A 93 6.80 -4.59 5.45
N VAL A 94 6.36 -4.05 4.32
CA VAL A 94 5.72 -4.83 3.25
C VAL A 94 6.64 -5.95 2.77
N LEU A 95 7.93 -5.69 2.60
CA LEU A 95 8.89 -6.69 2.17
C LEU A 95 9.18 -7.75 3.24
N GLU A 96 9.19 -7.37 4.51
CA GLU A 96 9.27 -8.31 5.63
C GLU A 96 8.05 -9.23 5.70
N ASP A 97 6.85 -8.69 5.51
CA ASP A 97 5.60 -9.46 5.52
C ASP A 97 5.52 -10.44 4.34
N LEU A 98 5.93 -10.01 3.13
CA LEU A 98 5.78 -10.80 1.91
C LEU A 98 6.95 -11.75 1.63
N PHE A 99 8.17 -11.34 1.97
CA PHE A 99 9.40 -12.07 1.66
C PHE A 99 10.29 -12.18 2.90
N PRO A 100 9.80 -12.81 3.99
CA PRO A 100 10.54 -12.93 5.23
C PRO A 100 11.85 -13.70 4.99
N HIS A 101 12.95 -13.20 5.56
CA HIS A 101 14.28 -13.83 5.52
C HIS A 101 14.88 -14.09 4.12
N GLN A 102 14.33 -13.48 3.06
CA GLN A 102 14.90 -13.60 1.72
C GLN A 102 15.98 -12.55 1.47
N ARG A 103 17.04 -12.92 0.73
CA ARG A 103 17.97 -11.93 0.16
C ARG A 103 17.24 -11.14 -0.93
N ARG A 104 17.35 -9.82 -0.87
CA ARG A 104 16.67 -8.90 -1.78
C ARG A 104 17.71 -8.09 -2.55
N VAL A 105 17.46 -7.86 -3.83
CA VAL A 105 18.24 -6.93 -4.65
C VAL A 105 17.39 -5.69 -4.86
N LEU A 106 17.91 -4.52 -4.47
CA LEU A 106 17.27 -3.24 -4.71
C LEU A 106 17.88 -2.58 -5.93
N ILE A 107 17.07 -2.37 -6.97
CA ILE A 107 17.41 -1.48 -8.08
C ILE A 107 16.79 -0.13 -7.75
N PHE A 108 17.61 0.90 -7.61
CA PHE A 108 17.17 2.22 -7.18
C PHE A 108 17.70 3.32 -8.10
N GLY A 109 16.81 4.24 -8.48
CA GLY A 109 17.18 5.49 -9.13
C GLY A 109 16.31 6.64 -8.62
N ALA A 110 16.93 7.77 -8.32
CA ALA A 110 16.26 8.99 -7.87
C ALA A 110 17.13 10.21 -8.19
N MET A 111 16.50 11.34 -8.53
CA MET A 111 17.22 12.55 -8.94
C MET A 111 18.09 13.17 -7.84
N MET A 112 17.71 13.06 -6.55
CA MET A 112 18.54 13.56 -5.45
C MET A 112 18.03 13.10 -4.07
N ILE A 113 18.40 11.92 -3.57
CA ILE A 113 17.98 11.49 -2.22
C ILE A 113 19.08 10.76 -1.46
N ARG A 114 19.60 11.38 -0.39
CA ARG A 114 20.56 10.77 0.57
C ARG A 114 19.90 9.86 1.61
N ILE A 115 18.59 10.03 1.88
CA ILE A 115 17.90 9.46 3.05
C ILE A 115 17.44 8.01 2.84
N LEU A 116 16.99 7.64 1.64
CA LEU A 116 16.48 6.30 1.34
C LEU A 116 17.55 5.21 1.43
N LYS A 117 18.79 5.56 1.05
CA LYS A 117 19.92 4.64 1.13
C LYS A 117 20.11 4.14 2.56
N VAL A 118 19.99 5.01 3.57
CA VAL A 118 20.17 4.65 4.98
C VAL A 118 19.07 3.69 5.47
N CYS A 119 17.82 3.93 5.09
CA CYS A 119 16.70 3.10 5.54
C CYS A 119 16.66 1.70 4.90
N LEU A 120 17.24 1.54 3.70
CA LEU A 120 17.20 0.29 2.94
C LEU A 120 18.54 -0.47 2.98
N MET A 121 19.62 0.11 3.51
CA MET A 121 20.96 -0.49 3.40
C MET A 121 21.17 -1.82 4.13
N ASN A 122 20.41 -2.10 5.20
CA ASN A 122 20.62 -3.31 5.99
C ASN A 122 19.90 -4.55 5.42
N SER A 123 19.00 -4.37 4.44
CA SER A 123 18.08 -5.42 3.99
C SER A 123 18.28 -5.83 2.54
N PHE A 124 19.21 -5.21 1.80
CA PHE A 124 19.36 -5.39 0.36
C PHE A 124 20.81 -5.41 -0.11
N GLN A 125 21.05 -6.15 -1.19
CA GLN A 125 22.13 -5.84 -2.12
C GLN A 125 21.65 -4.69 -3.03
N ILE A 126 22.38 -3.57 -3.05
CA ILE A 126 21.94 -2.35 -3.75
C ILE A 126 22.66 -2.20 -5.09
N VAL A 127 21.88 -2.04 -6.15
CA VAL A 127 22.33 -1.58 -7.48
C VAL A 127 21.76 -0.17 -7.69
N VAL A 128 22.64 0.81 -7.83
CA VAL A 128 22.26 2.21 -8.10
C VAL A 128 22.33 2.45 -9.60
N THR A 129 21.26 2.95 -10.19
CA THR A 129 21.21 3.34 -11.60
C THR A 129 21.17 4.88 -11.70
N GLN A 130 21.78 5.44 -12.74
CA GLN A 130 21.69 6.88 -13.01
C GLN A 130 20.38 7.19 -13.74
N PHE A 131 19.77 8.32 -13.39
CA PHE A 131 18.75 9.03 -14.18
C PHE A 131 19.34 10.37 -14.61
#